data_AF-A0A1Q9MZD4-F1
#
_entry.id   AF-A0A1Q9MZD4-F1
#
_cell.length_a   1.000
_cell.length_b   1.000
_cell.length_c   1.000
_cell.angle_alpha   90.00
_cell.angle_beta   90.00
_cell.angle_gamma   90.00
#
_symmetry.space_group_name_H-M   'P 1'
#
loop_
_entity.id
_entity.type
_entity.pdbx_description
1 polymer ?
#
loop_
_entity_poly.entity_id
_entity_poly.type
_entity_poly.pdbx_seq_one_letter_code
_entity_poly.pdbx_strand_id
1 'polypeptide(L)'
;MNIAGIIDLEALRQYALTLPNVVASEIYLAYCTEPGAVYIKEQMEKSNANRLLIGACTPKTHEPVFKAVLRGMGVDDSFLEFANLREHDSFVHMQNKPAALAVGKDIIRAAVARAAKLEPIPRKTVPVTKEALVIGGGVGGLQASLDLAKHGFKVHLVEKEPTIGGKMAMLDRTFPTDDCSI
;
A
#
# COMPACT_ATOMS: atom_id res chain seq x y z
N MET A 1 2.76 4.95 18.96
CA MET A 1 2.99 6.39 18.69
C MET A 1 2.78 6.67 17.19
N ASN A 2 1.55 6.51 16.67
CA ASN A 2 1.27 6.82 15.26
C ASN A 2 -0.09 7.53 15.11
N ILE A 3 -1.20 6.83 15.36
CA ILE A 3 -2.57 7.41 15.25
C ILE A 3 -3.18 7.60 16.65
N ALA A 4 -3.30 6.52 17.43
CA ALA A 4 -3.91 6.50 18.77
C ALA A 4 -3.26 7.43 19.81
N GLY A 5 -2.05 7.95 19.55
CA GLY A 5 -1.40 8.91 20.45
C GLY A 5 -1.92 10.35 20.27
N ILE A 6 -2.52 10.64 19.12
CA ILE A 6 -2.95 11.98 18.70
C ILE A 6 -4.47 12.04 18.54
N ILE A 7 -5.06 11.04 17.88
CA ILE A 7 -6.50 10.96 17.65
C ILE A 7 -7.13 10.03 18.69
N ASP A 8 -8.18 10.49 19.34
CA ASP A 8 -9.04 9.66 20.19
C ASP A 8 -9.83 8.68 19.31
N LEU A 9 -9.35 7.44 19.26
CA LEU A 9 -9.93 6.41 18.42
C LEU A 9 -11.32 5.97 18.89
N GLU A 10 -11.60 6.00 20.20
CA GLU A 10 -12.90 5.61 20.71
C GLU A 10 -13.95 6.66 20.36
N ALA A 11 -13.62 7.95 20.51
CA ALA A 11 -14.49 9.03 20.05
C ALA A 11 -14.72 9.00 18.54
N LEU A 12 -13.71 8.61 17.75
CA LEU A 12 -13.83 8.46 16.31
C LEU A 12 -14.70 7.26 15.92
N ARG A 13 -14.54 6.11 16.61
CA ARG A 13 -15.35 4.90 16.45
C ARG A 13 -16.82 5.17 16.76
N GLN A 14 -17.11 5.79 17.90
CA GLN A 14 -18.47 6.14 18.29
C GLN A 14 -19.11 7.10 17.27
N TYR A 15 -18.35 8.06 16.76
CA TYR A 15 -18.82 8.93 15.70
C TYR A 15 -19.11 8.15 14.40
N ALA A 16 -18.23 7.23 13.99
CA ALA A 16 -18.42 6.45 12.78
C ALA A 16 -19.73 5.63 12.82
N LEU A 17 -20.10 5.08 13.98
CA LEU A 17 -21.35 4.35 14.19
C LEU A 17 -22.61 5.22 14.01
N THR A 18 -22.49 6.55 14.08
CA THR A 18 -23.62 7.46 13.82
C THR A 18 -23.85 7.75 12.33
N LEU A 19 -22.90 7.33 11.47
CA LEU A 19 -22.98 7.59 10.03
C LEU A 19 -23.88 6.57 9.31
N PRO A 20 -24.57 6.98 8.24
CA PRO A 20 -25.43 6.06 7.47
C PRO A 20 -24.66 4.84 6.95
N ASN A 21 -25.31 3.68 6.99
CA ASN A 21 -24.81 2.39 6.49
C ASN A 21 -23.61 1.79 7.26
N VAL A 22 -23.15 2.41 8.35
CA VAL A 22 -22.09 1.84 9.19
C VAL A 22 -22.69 0.85 10.17
N VAL A 23 -22.52 -0.45 9.89
CA VAL A 23 -23.07 -1.55 10.71
C VAL A 23 -22.14 -1.99 11.83
N ALA A 24 -20.83 -1.72 11.70
CA ALA A 24 -19.82 -1.99 12.71
C ALA A 24 -18.66 -0.98 12.59
N SER A 25 -18.01 -0.69 13.70
CA SER A 25 -16.81 0.13 13.76
C SER A 25 -15.92 -0.42 14.87
N GLU A 26 -14.74 -0.88 14.49
CA GLU A 26 -13.82 -1.58 15.39
C GLU A 26 -12.49 -0.84 15.47
N ILE A 27 -11.77 -1.05 16.58
CA ILE A 27 -10.41 -0.57 16.79
C ILE A 27 -9.53 -1.78 17.02
N TYR A 28 -8.51 -1.93 16.19
CA TYR A 28 -7.55 -3.02 16.29
C TYR A 28 -6.13 -2.49 16.08
N LEU A 29 -5.18 -3.11 16.76
CA LEU A 29 -3.77 -2.79 16.58
C LEU A 29 -3.22 -3.55 15.37
N ALA A 30 -2.64 -2.84 14.42
CA ALA A 30 -1.95 -3.43 13.27
C ALA A 30 -2.83 -4.30 12.36
N TYR A 31 -3.92 -3.72 11.85
CA TYR A 31 -4.81 -4.34 10.85
C TYR A 31 -4.11 -4.94 9.62
N CYS A 32 -2.91 -4.45 9.24
CA CYS A 32 -2.17 -4.93 8.07
C CYS A 32 -1.40 -6.24 8.30
N THR A 33 -1.48 -6.82 9.49
CA THR A 33 -0.84 -8.10 9.82
C THR A 33 -1.78 -9.27 9.52
N GLU A 34 -1.25 -10.49 9.49
CA GLU A 34 -2.06 -11.69 9.33
C GLU A 34 -3.16 -11.85 10.41
N PRO A 35 -2.88 -11.65 11.72
CA PRO A 35 -3.94 -11.59 12.73
C PRO A 35 -4.97 -10.50 12.48
N GLY A 36 -4.55 -9.33 11.98
CA GLY A 36 -5.44 -8.24 11.59
C GLY A 36 -6.39 -8.62 10.45
N ALA A 37 -5.89 -9.36 9.45
CA ALA A 37 -6.70 -9.88 8.36
C ALA A 37 -7.77 -10.88 8.84
N VAL A 38 -7.39 -11.80 9.74
CA VAL A 38 -8.34 -12.74 10.38
C VAL A 38 -9.41 -11.97 11.16
N TYR A 39 -8.99 -10.97 11.95
CA TYR A 39 -9.91 -10.14 12.71
C TYR A 39 -10.91 -9.39 11.82
N ILE A 40 -10.45 -8.78 10.72
CA ILE A 40 -11.33 -8.11 9.75
C ILE A 40 -12.38 -9.07 9.22
N LYS A 41 -11.96 -10.28 8.82
CA LYS A 41 -12.85 -11.30 8.31
C LYS A 41 -13.95 -11.65 9.31
N GLU A 42 -13.58 -11.95 10.56
CA GLU A 42 -14.55 -12.26 11.61
C GLU A 42 -15.54 -11.12 11.85
N GLN A 43 -15.09 -9.87 11.85
CA GLN A 43 -15.98 -8.73 12.12
C GLN A 43 -16.93 -8.45 10.96
N MET A 44 -16.47 -8.59 9.72
CA MET A 44 -17.33 -8.45 8.54
C MET A 44 -18.38 -9.56 8.47
N GLU A 45 -18.01 -10.80 8.82
CA GLU A 45 -18.96 -11.93 8.90
C GLU A 45 -20.00 -11.69 10.02
N LYS A 46 -19.57 -11.31 11.22
CA LYS A 46 -20.46 -11.02 12.37
C LYS A 46 -21.44 -9.89 12.09
N SER A 47 -21.01 -8.85 11.40
CA SER A 47 -21.82 -7.66 11.10
C SER A 47 -22.59 -7.75 9.79
N ASN A 48 -22.38 -8.81 8.99
CA ASN A 48 -22.91 -8.95 7.64
C ASN A 48 -22.58 -7.73 6.74
N ALA A 49 -21.37 -7.17 6.90
CA ALA A 49 -20.91 -6.00 6.16
C ALA A 49 -20.51 -6.36 4.72
N ASN A 50 -20.86 -5.49 3.77
CA ASN A 50 -20.57 -5.67 2.33
C ASN A 50 -19.57 -4.64 1.76
N ARG A 51 -19.02 -3.78 2.61
CA ARG A 51 -18.00 -2.77 2.31
C ARG A 51 -16.98 -2.77 3.44
N LEU A 52 -15.72 -2.49 3.10
CA LEU A 52 -14.65 -2.33 4.10
C LEU A 52 -14.05 -0.94 3.99
N LEU A 53 -14.06 -0.19 5.10
CA LEU A 53 -13.37 1.08 5.22
C LEU A 53 -12.23 0.94 6.22
N ILE A 54 -11.01 1.25 5.79
CA ILE A 54 -9.82 1.20 6.66
C ILE A 54 -9.38 2.62 7.01
N GLY A 55 -9.58 3.00 8.27
CA GLY A 55 -9.04 4.24 8.87
C GLY A 55 -7.63 4.02 9.40
N ALA A 56 -6.59 4.24 8.58
CA ALA A 56 -5.22 3.94 8.97
C ALA A 56 -4.19 4.83 8.24
N CYS A 57 -3.25 4.21 7.52
CA CYS A 57 -2.19 4.87 6.77
C CYS A 57 -2.57 5.10 5.31
N THR A 58 -1.63 5.67 4.55
CA THR A 58 -1.77 5.90 3.11
C THR A 58 -2.13 4.63 2.32
N PRO A 59 -3.11 4.70 1.40
CA PRO A 59 -3.47 3.57 0.54
C PRO A 59 -2.32 3.12 -0.35
N LYS A 60 -1.37 4.01 -0.69
CA LYS A 60 -0.22 3.71 -1.57
C LYS A 60 0.61 2.50 -1.12
N THR A 61 0.59 2.19 0.18
CA THR A 61 1.41 1.14 0.77
C THR A 61 0.62 -0.15 1.03
N HIS A 62 -0.57 -0.03 1.62
CA HIS A 62 -1.29 -1.19 2.15
C HIS A 62 -2.61 -1.49 1.42
N GLU A 63 -3.01 -0.70 0.41
CA GLU A 63 -4.19 -1.03 -0.40
C GLU A 63 -4.13 -2.43 -1.01
N PRO A 64 -2.99 -2.89 -1.59
CA PRO A 64 -2.90 -4.25 -2.10
C PRO A 64 -3.14 -5.34 -1.03
N VAL A 65 -2.77 -5.06 0.23
CA VAL A 65 -2.96 -5.99 1.36
C VAL A 65 -4.43 -6.18 1.67
N PHE A 66 -5.17 -5.09 1.93
CA PHE A 66 -6.59 -5.20 2.27
C PHE A 66 -7.45 -5.63 1.08
N LYS A 67 -7.02 -5.31 -0.14
CA LYS A 67 -7.62 -5.89 -1.36
C LYS A 67 -7.46 -7.41 -1.42
N ALA A 68 -6.31 -7.93 -1.00
CA ALA A 68 -6.10 -9.38 -0.90
C ALA A 68 -6.96 -10.01 0.21
N VAL A 69 -7.16 -9.31 1.34
CA VAL A 69 -8.06 -9.76 2.42
C VAL A 69 -9.50 -9.92 1.91
N LEU A 70 -10.06 -8.90 1.23
CA LEU A 70 -11.40 -8.99 0.66
C LEU A 70 -11.53 -10.12 -0.36
N ARG A 71 -10.55 -10.26 -1.26
CA ARG A 71 -10.50 -11.38 -2.22
C ARG A 71 -10.50 -12.73 -1.53
N GLY A 72 -9.75 -12.89 -0.43
CA GLY A 72 -9.71 -14.12 0.36
C GLY A 72 -11.04 -14.45 1.05
N MET A 73 -11.93 -13.48 1.19
CA MET A 73 -13.29 -13.65 1.73
C MET A 73 -14.35 -13.81 0.63
N GLY A 74 -13.97 -13.76 -0.65
CA GLY A 74 -14.92 -13.75 -1.76
C GLY A 74 -15.68 -12.42 -1.93
N VAL A 75 -15.22 -11.34 -1.31
CA VAL A 75 -15.78 -9.99 -1.48
C VAL A 75 -15.03 -9.28 -2.62
N ASP A 76 -15.76 -8.60 -3.51
CA ASP A 76 -15.15 -7.78 -4.56
C ASP A 76 -14.28 -6.70 -3.93
N ASP A 77 -13.00 -6.63 -4.31
CA ASP A 77 -12.06 -5.71 -3.66
C ASP A 77 -12.15 -4.26 -4.14
N SER A 78 -13.09 -3.98 -5.05
CA SER A 78 -13.55 -2.62 -5.38
C SER A 78 -14.41 -2.01 -4.27
N PHE A 79 -14.87 -2.83 -3.32
CA PHE A 79 -15.64 -2.43 -2.14
C PHE A 79 -14.78 -1.99 -0.94
N LEU A 80 -13.50 -1.75 -1.18
CA LEU A 80 -12.55 -1.20 -0.22
C LEU A 80 -12.48 0.32 -0.33
N GLU A 81 -12.53 0.99 0.82
CA GLU A 81 -12.26 2.42 0.97
C GLU A 81 -11.15 2.65 2.00
N PHE A 82 -10.35 3.71 1.79
CA PHE A 82 -9.33 4.12 2.75
C PHE A 82 -9.60 5.52 3.28
N ALA A 83 -9.47 5.65 4.60
CA ALA A 83 -9.34 6.92 5.30
C ALA A 83 -7.91 7.04 5.81
N ASN A 84 -7.12 7.94 5.22
CA ASN A 84 -5.75 8.19 5.68
C ASN A 84 -5.78 9.10 6.92
N LEU A 85 -5.71 8.49 8.10
CA LEU A 85 -5.70 9.15 9.39
C LEU A 85 -4.28 9.35 9.94
N ARG A 86 -3.25 8.86 9.26
CA ARG A 86 -1.86 8.94 9.72
C ARG A 86 -1.09 10.06 9.05
N GLU A 87 -0.69 9.87 7.79
CA GLU A 87 0.14 10.85 7.09
C GLU A 87 -0.61 12.17 6.84
N HIS A 88 -1.94 12.11 6.69
CA HIS A 88 -2.77 13.28 6.38
C HIS A 88 -3.47 13.88 7.60
N ASP A 89 -3.28 13.31 8.79
CA ASP A 89 -3.93 13.81 10.00
C ASP A 89 -3.04 13.70 11.24
N SER A 90 -2.88 12.51 11.83
CA SER A 90 -2.19 12.37 13.12
C SER A 90 -0.75 12.88 13.11
N PHE A 91 -0.01 12.74 11.99
CA PHE A 91 1.36 13.23 11.86
C PHE A 91 1.46 14.74 11.67
N VAL A 92 0.42 15.38 11.13
CA VAL A 92 0.43 16.82 10.83
C VAL A 92 -0.31 17.65 11.88
N HIS A 93 -1.12 17.02 12.74
CA HIS A 93 -1.85 17.64 13.84
C HIS A 93 -1.34 17.21 15.23
N MET A 94 -0.07 16.78 15.35
CA MET A 94 0.48 16.22 16.60
C MET A 94 0.30 17.14 17.83
N GLN A 95 0.32 18.45 17.61
CA GLN A 95 0.21 19.45 18.67
C GLN A 95 -1.24 19.93 18.93
N ASN A 96 -2.21 19.48 18.13
CA ASN A 96 -3.61 19.90 18.24
C ASN A 96 -4.54 18.70 18.12
N LYS A 97 -4.63 17.90 19.20
CA LYS A 97 -5.47 16.69 19.26
C LYS A 97 -6.96 16.95 19.01
N PRO A 98 -7.58 18.04 19.53
CA PRO A 98 -8.97 18.36 19.20
C PRO A 98 -9.19 18.59 17.70
N ALA A 99 -8.27 19.31 17.03
CA ALA A 99 -8.34 19.49 15.59
C ALA A 99 -8.13 18.17 14.84
N ALA A 100 -7.18 17.33 15.27
CA ALA A 100 -6.94 16.01 14.68
C ALA A 100 -8.20 15.13 14.75
N LEU A 101 -8.91 15.11 15.89
CA LEU A 101 -10.16 14.37 16.00
C LEU A 101 -11.25 14.94 15.07
N ALA A 102 -11.37 16.26 14.96
CA ALA A 102 -12.37 16.89 14.09
C ALA A 102 -12.10 16.54 12.60
N VAL A 103 -10.85 16.66 12.17
CA VAL A 103 -10.41 16.30 10.82
C VAL A 103 -10.61 14.81 10.56
N GLY A 104 -10.22 13.94 11.51
CA GLY A 104 -10.43 12.49 11.39
C GLY A 104 -11.90 12.11 11.21
N LYS A 105 -12.82 12.77 11.93
CA LYS A 105 -14.27 12.58 11.75
C LYS A 105 -14.74 12.97 10.34
N ASP A 106 -14.22 14.07 9.80
CA ASP A 106 -14.56 14.52 8.46
C ASP A 106 -14.00 13.59 7.38
N ILE A 107 -12.76 13.09 7.55
CA ILE A 107 -12.14 12.10 6.66
C ILE A 107 -12.96 10.80 6.66
N ILE A 108 -13.34 10.28 7.84
CA ILE A 108 -14.18 9.08 7.94
C ILE A 108 -15.54 9.31 7.29
N ARG A 109 -16.19 10.46 7.53
CA ARG A 109 -17.49 10.78 6.91
C ARG A 109 -17.41 10.82 5.39
N ALA A 110 -16.37 11.43 4.84
CA ALA A 110 -16.15 11.46 3.39
C ALA A 110 -15.89 10.06 2.83
N ALA A 111 -15.08 9.25 3.51
CA ALA A 111 -14.80 7.88 3.13
C ALA A 111 -16.06 7.00 3.18
N VAL A 112 -16.89 7.09 4.22
CA VAL A 112 -18.18 6.37 4.29
C VAL A 112 -19.10 6.77 3.13
N ALA A 113 -19.20 8.07 2.83
CA ALA A 113 -20.00 8.56 1.72
C ALA A 113 -19.53 8.04 0.35
N ARG A 114 -18.21 7.89 0.16
CA ARG A 114 -17.63 7.27 -1.04
C ARG A 114 -17.86 5.77 -1.07
N ALA A 115 -17.63 5.07 0.05
CA ALA A 115 -17.79 3.62 0.18
C ALA A 115 -19.22 3.17 -0.19
N ALA A 116 -20.23 3.95 0.21
CA ALA A 116 -21.63 3.71 -0.13
C ALA A 116 -21.92 3.73 -1.64
N LYS A 117 -21.06 4.37 -2.44
CA LYS A 117 -21.19 4.50 -3.90
C LYS A 117 -20.18 3.64 -4.68
N LEU A 118 -19.40 2.82 -3.99
CA LEU A 118 -18.47 1.90 -4.67
C LEU A 118 -19.24 0.82 -5.42
N GLU A 119 -18.77 0.55 -6.63
CA GLU A 119 -19.30 -0.44 -7.56
C GLU A 119 -18.19 -1.43 -7.94
N PRO A 120 -18.54 -2.67 -8.32
CA PRO A 120 -17.56 -3.63 -8.85
C PRO A 120 -16.84 -3.06 -10.08
N ILE A 121 -15.50 -3.07 -10.05
CA ILE A 121 -14.68 -2.61 -11.18
C ILE A 121 -14.19 -3.85 -11.94
N PRO A 122 -14.58 -4.02 -13.22
CA PRO A 122 -14.14 -5.17 -14.01
C PRO A 122 -12.63 -5.13 -14.22
N ARG A 123 -11.97 -6.25 -13.91
CA ARG A 123 -10.53 -6.40 -14.14
C ARG A 123 -10.28 -6.83 -15.58
N LYS A 124 -9.37 -6.12 -16.23
CA LYS A 124 -8.91 -6.49 -17.57
C LYS A 124 -7.63 -7.33 -17.46
N THR A 125 -7.71 -8.58 -17.89
CA THR A 125 -6.50 -9.38 -18.13
C THR A 125 -5.89 -8.91 -19.46
N VAL A 126 -4.61 -8.57 -19.42
CA VAL A 126 -3.85 -8.17 -20.61
C VAL A 126 -2.69 -9.14 -20.82
N PRO A 127 -2.38 -9.52 -22.06
CA PRO A 127 -1.22 -10.35 -22.34
C PRO A 127 0.06 -9.59 -21.98
N VAL A 128 1.03 -10.30 -21.40
CA VAL A 128 2.36 -9.76 -21.08
C VAL A 128 3.36 -10.34 -22.07
N THR A 129 3.99 -9.47 -22.86
CA THR A 129 5.10 -9.85 -23.75
C THR A 129 6.27 -10.34 -22.89
N LYS A 130 6.83 -11.51 -23.21
CA LYS A 130 7.94 -12.13 -22.47
C LYS A 130 9.30 -11.53 -22.82
N GLU A 131 9.37 -10.20 -22.84
CA GLU A 131 10.58 -9.42 -23.09
C GLU A 131 10.73 -8.34 -22.02
N ALA A 132 11.96 -7.98 -21.68
CA ALA A 132 12.26 -6.93 -20.72
C ALA A 132 13.15 -5.85 -21.35
N LEU A 133 12.96 -4.60 -20.94
CA LEU A 133 13.84 -3.48 -21.26
C LEU A 133 14.57 -3.04 -20.00
N VAL A 134 15.90 -3.01 -20.07
CA VAL A 134 16.76 -2.49 -19.01
C VAL A 134 17.42 -1.21 -19.52
N ILE A 135 17.29 -0.12 -18.78
CA ILE A 135 17.84 1.19 -19.11
C ILE A 135 19.00 1.48 -18.16
N GLY A 136 20.21 1.59 -18.73
CA GLY A 136 21.48 1.76 -18.02
C GLY A 136 22.26 0.45 -17.90
N GLY A 137 23.43 0.39 -18.54
CA GLY A 137 24.41 -0.70 -18.51
C GLY A 137 25.45 -0.58 -17.40
N GLY A 138 25.09 0.01 -16.25
CA GLY A 138 25.91 -0.09 -15.02
C GLY A 138 25.73 -1.44 -14.32
N VAL A 139 26.45 -1.66 -13.22
CA VAL A 139 26.43 -2.94 -12.46
C VAL A 139 25.00 -3.47 -12.17
N GLY A 140 24.07 -2.61 -11.75
CA GLY A 140 22.70 -3.01 -11.46
C GLY A 140 21.91 -3.43 -12.70
N GLY A 141 22.07 -2.73 -13.82
CA GLY A 141 21.40 -3.07 -15.07
C GLY A 141 21.97 -4.30 -15.75
N LEU A 142 23.30 -4.47 -15.69
CA LEU A 142 23.97 -5.68 -16.17
C LEU A 142 23.51 -6.91 -15.38
N GLN A 143 23.47 -6.83 -14.05
CA GLN A 143 23.02 -7.93 -13.21
C GLN A 143 21.54 -8.27 -13.49
N ALA A 144 20.65 -7.27 -13.54
CA ALA A 144 19.25 -7.48 -13.88
C ALA A 144 19.08 -8.14 -15.26
N SER A 145 19.86 -7.71 -16.25
CA SER A 145 19.83 -8.27 -17.61
C SER A 145 20.28 -9.73 -17.64
N LEU A 146 21.39 -10.04 -16.96
CA LEU A 146 21.91 -11.40 -16.88
C LEU A 146 20.93 -12.34 -16.18
N ASP A 147 20.32 -11.91 -15.07
CA ASP A 147 19.37 -12.73 -14.33
C ASP A 147 18.10 -13.00 -15.13
N LEU A 148 17.55 -11.99 -15.81
CA LEU A 148 16.39 -12.17 -16.70
C LEU A 148 16.72 -13.09 -17.89
N ALA A 149 17.89 -12.90 -18.52
CA ALA A 149 18.33 -13.74 -19.63
C ALA A 149 18.54 -15.20 -19.21
N LYS A 150 19.13 -15.46 -18.03
CA LYS A 150 19.28 -16.81 -17.46
C LYS A 150 17.94 -17.52 -17.24
N HIS A 151 16.87 -16.78 -16.97
CA HIS A 151 15.51 -17.31 -16.84
C HIS A 151 14.76 -17.41 -18.18
N GLY A 152 15.44 -17.19 -19.31
CA GLY A 152 14.89 -17.36 -20.65
C GLY A 152 14.05 -16.18 -21.17
N PHE A 153 14.10 -15.02 -20.51
CA PHE A 153 13.49 -13.80 -21.03
C PHE A 153 14.43 -13.11 -22.02
N LYS A 154 13.87 -12.61 -23.14
CA LYS A 154 14.63 -11.74 -24.04
C LYS A 154 14.78 -10.37 -23.39
N VAL A 155 16.02 -9.86 -23.34
CA VAL A 155 16.34 -8.59 -22.69
C VAL A 155 16.92 -7.61 -23.70
N HIS A 156 16.37 -6.41 -23.73
CA HIS A 156 16.93 -5.26 -24.43
C HIS A 156 17.66 -4.39 -23.40
N LEU A 157 18.98 -4.24 -23.52
CA LEU A 157 19.77 -3.35 -22.67
C LEU A 157 20.11 -2.09 -23.46
N VAL A 158 19.70 -0.93 -22.95
CA VAL A 158 19.99 0.37 -23.54
C VAL A 158 20.92 1.15 -22.61
N GLU A 159 22.14 1.42 -23.07
CA GLU A 159 23.09 2.29 -22.39
C GLU A 159 23.21 3.61 -23.17
N LYS A 160 23.29 4.72 -22.44
CA LYS A 160 23.39 6.06 -22.99
C LYS A 160 24.80 6.31 -23.55
N GLU A 161 25.80 5.87 -22.81
CA GLU A 161 27.20 6.07 -23.15
C GLU A 161 27.70 5.01 -24.15
N PRO A 162 28.83 5.23 -24.85
CA PRO A 162 29.36 4.25 -25.81
C PRO A 162 29.76 2.90 -25.20
N THR A 163 29.92 2.84 -23.87
CA THR A 163 30.40 1.65 -23.15
C THR A 163 29.53 1.37 -21.92
N ILE A 164 29.32 0.08 -21.66
CA ILE A 164 28.73 -0.41 -20.40
C ILE A 164 29.76 -0.39 -19.25
N GLY A 165 29.31 -0.63 -18.02
CA GLY A 165 30.10 -0.65 -16.79
C GLY A 165 29.73 0.46 -15.81
N GLY A 166 29.19 1.58 -16.32
CA GLY A 166 28.75 2.71 -15.51
C GLY A 166 29.87 3.26 -14.61
N LYS A 167 29.50 3.72 -13.40
CA LYS A 167 30.48 4.27 -12.45
C LYS A 167 31.49 3.24 -11.94
N MET A 168 31.13 1.96 -11.91
CA MET A 168 32.02 0.90 -11.40
C MET A 168 33.29 0.81 -12.23
N ALA A 169 33.17 0.90 -13.56
CA ALA A 169 34.31 0.86 -14.48
C ALA A 169 35.28 2.05 -14.36
N MET A 170 34.92 3.08 -13.59
CA MET A 170 35.78 4.25 -13.32
C MET A 170 36.52 4.14 -11.98
N LEU A 171 36.17 3.17 -11.15
CA LEU A 171 36.81 2.96 -9.85
C LEU A 171 38.08 2.15 -10.03
N ASP A 172 39.13 2.44 -9.26
CA ASP A 172 40.32 1.58 -9.22
C ASP A 172 40.01 0.29 -8.43
N ARG A 173 39.45 0.46 -7.22
CA ARG A 173 39.14 -0.64 -6.30
C ARG A 173 37.75 -0.51 -5.67
N THR A 174 37.22 -1.65 -5.23
CA THR A 174 35.92 -1.72 -4.55
C THR A 174 36.04 -2.19 -3.10
N PHE A 175 35.51 -1.40 -2.17
CA PHE A 175 35.41 -1.82 -0.77
C PHE A 175 34.27 -2.86 -0.60
N PRO A 176 34.33 -3.73 0.42
CA PRO A 176 35.39 -3.85 1.43
C PRO A 176 36.55 -4.77 1.04
N THR A 177 36.47 -5.46 -0.10
CA THR A 177 37.44 -6.51 -0.48
C THR A 177 38.73 -5.98 -1.10
N ASP A 178 38.72 -4.71 -1.54
CA ASP A 178 39.85 -4.05 -2.22
C ASP A 178 40.24 -4.70 -3.56
N ASP A 179 39.27 -5.37 -4.18
CA ASP A 179 39.35 -5.95 -5.53
C ASP A 179 39.34 -4.85 -6.60
N CYS A 180 39.96 -5.13 -7.74
CA CYS A 180 39.83 -4.30 -8.94
C CYS A 180 38.38 -4.27 -9.43
N SER A 181 37.94 -3.13 -9.94
CA SER A 181 36.54 -2.93 -10.36
C SER A 181 36.17 -3.59 -11.70
N ILE A 182 37.15 -3.74 -12.61
CA ILE A 182 37.02 -4.46 -13.89
C ILE A 182 38.24 -5.36 -14.12
#